data_AF-A0AA40ITI2-F1
#
_entry.id   AF-A0AA40ITI2-F1
#
_cell.length_a   1.000
_cell.length_b   1.000
_cell.length_c   1.000
_cell.angle_alpha   90.00
_cell.angle_beta   90.00
_cell.angle_gamma   90.00
#
_symmetry.space_group_name_H-M   'P 1'
#
loop_
_entity.id
_entity.type
_entity.pdbx_description
1 polymer ?
#
loop_
_entity_poly.entity_id
_entity_poly.type
_entity_poly.pdbx_seq_one_letter_code
_entity_poly.pdbx_strand_id
1 'polypeptide(L)'
;MNKKRRVIICLLILLIIGFVIGLSFKKYKQTNKNDFNIIKWDNFYEEKNINLYYGTTEKQVLEQLNYKYKVNDIIANSKDELERAIKIMNWVRNNMKYNKNKKNKVQDKGAADILESKQKSKQYSNLEICTVFNEFCNSVNIISRIGKLTISDSTKIKDNPSFFVCEIWNTKYNKWIMIDVINGLYVSEKDIPLSTADIIQKGIYNLQIISDKSADKYKKEMSEYFYAYTIKIDNTIYNAKQSNCYVTFINNKEDRINMKNPLEYPSIYTKNKYLFEVSPGEEKKQYNSDEVPTMIFSKVMKNKESKNNKSDKDVKRELCIGVFKNSSMEEKYYISINGSPFEEKNKYFKFQIKKGLNTIKLSKDGKTSIREVVFAYKE
;
A
#
# COMPACT_ATOMS: atom_id res chain seq x y z
N MET A 1 -35.20 -53.48 7.60
CA MET A 1 -34.37 -53.12 6.43
C MET A 1 -33.44 -54.28 6.09
N ASN A 2 -33.52 -54.81 4.86
CA ASN A 2 -32.84 -56.05 4.45
C ASN A 2 -31.31 -55.94 4.58
N LYS A 3 -30.61 -57.00 5.02
CA LYS A 3 -29.16 -56.99 5.33
C LYS A 3 -28.32 -56.53 4.13
N LYS A 4 -28.72 -56.93 2.91
CA LYS A 4 -28.13 -56.46 1.65
C LYS A 4 -28.29 -54.95 1.42
N ARG A 5 -29.44 -54.37 1.79
CA ARG A 5 -29.72 -52.93 1.64
C ARG A 5 -28.92 -52.09 2.63
N ARG A 6 -28.65 -52.60 3.85
CA ARG A 6 -27.74 -51.96 4.83
C ARG A 6 -26.30 -51.90 4.32
N VAL A 7 -25.80 -52.98 3.73
CA VAL A 7 -24.43 -53.04 3.18
C VAL A 7 -24.25 -52.06 2.02
N ILE A 8 -25.21 -51.99 1.11
CA ILE A 8 -25.19 -51.04 -0.03
C ILE A 8 -25.19 -49.59 0.45
N ILE A 9 -26.01 -49.26 1.46
CA ILE A 9 -26.07 -47.91 2.04
C ILE A 9 -24.73 -47.55 2.72
N CYS A 10 -24.12 -48.47 3.47
CA CYS A 10 -22.81 -48.22 4.09
C CYS A 10 -21.70 -47.99 3.05
N LEU A 11 -21.71 -48.74 1.94
CA LEU A 11 -20.73 -48.56 0.85
C LEU A 11 -20.91 -47.20 0.15
N LEU A 12 -22.15 -46.75 -0.07
CA LEU A 12 -22.44 -45.43 -0.63
C LEU A 12 -21.99 -44.30 0.31
N ILE A 13 -22.21 -44.44 1.62
CA ILE A 13 -21.75 -43.46 2.61
C ILE A 13 -20.22 -43.38 2.64
N LEU A 14 -19.51 -44.51 2.59
CA LEU A 14 -18.05 -44.54 2.52
C LEU A 14 -17.51 -43.90 1.23
N LEU A 15 -18.19 -44.09 0.10
CA LEU A 15 -17.85 -43.44 -1.17
C LEU A 15 -18.03 -41.92 -1.10
N ILE A 16 -19.12 -41.45 -0.50
CA ILE A 16 -19.38 -40.01 -0.30
C ILE A 16 -18.35 -39.40 0.65
N ILE A 17 -18.03 -40.07 1.76
CA ILE A 17 -17.00 -39.62 2.71
C ILE A 17 -15.64 -39.56 2.01
N GLY A 18 -15.27 -40.61 1.25
CA GLY A 18 -14.04 -40.63 0.46
C GLY A 18 -13.97 -39.52 -0.59
N PHE A 19 -15.09 -39.19 -1.24
CA PHE A 19 -15.19 -38.09 -2.19
C PHE A 19 -15.09 -36.71 -1.53
N VAL A 20 -15.73 -36.51 -0.37
CA VAL A 20 -15.64 -35.28 0.42
C VAL A 20 -14.23 -35.07 0.98
N ILE A 21 -13.58 -36.14 1.46
CA ILE A 21 -12.18 -36.13 1.90
C ILE A 21 -11.27 -35.85 0.70
N GLY A 22 -11.50 -36.49 -0.44
CA GLY A 22 -10.73 -36.25 -1.68
C GLY A 22 -10.84 -34.82 -2.20
N LEU A 23 -12.03 -34.22 -2.15
CA LEU A 23 -12.25 -32.80 -2.48
C LEU A 23 -11.59 -31.87 -1.46
N SER A 24 -11.60 -32.22 -0.18
CA SER A 24 -10.94 -31.47 0.89
C SER A 24 -9.42 -31.51 0.74
N PHE A 25 -8.85 -32.68 0.44
CA PHE A 25 -7.43 -32.84 0.11
C PHE A 25 -7.05 -32.12 -1.17
N LYS A 26 -7.90 -32.09 -2.21
CA LYS A 26 -7.64 -31.33 -3.44
C LYS A 26 -7.70 -29.82 -3.21
N LYS A 27 -8.57 -29.34 -2.31
CA LYS A 27 -8.59 -27.95 -1.81
C LYS A 27 -7.35 -27.60 -1.01
N TYR A 28 -6.79 -28.56 -0.26
CA TYR A 28 -5.56 -28.40 0.52
C TYR A 28 -4.28 -28.51 -0.32
N LYS A 29 -4.31 -29.28 -1.41
CA LYS A 29 -3.16 -29.50 -2.33
C LYS A 29 -2.99 -28.39 -3.37
N GLN A 30 -3.74 -27.29 -3.25
CA GLN A 30 -3.60 -26.10 -4.08
C GLN A 30 -3.14 -24.90 -3.24
N THR A 31 -2.22 -25.14 -2.30
CA THR A 31 -1.37 -24.09 -1.72
C THR A 31 -0.16 -23.91 -2.62
N ASN A 32 0.15 -22.66 -2.94
CA ASN A 32 1.22 -22.30 -3.85
C ASN A 32 2.58 -22.84 -3.36
N LYS A 33 3.46 -23.23 -4.30
CA LYS A 33 4.89 -23.40 -4.04
C LYS A 33 5.43 -22.13 -3.34
N ASN A 34 6.08 -22.29 -2.18
CA ASN A 34 6.75 -21.27 -1.34
C ASN A 34 5.82 -20.35 -0.50
N ASP A 35 5.33 -20.87 0.63
CA ASP A 35 4.50 -20.12 1.59
C ASP A 35 5.39 -19.36 2.61
N PHE A 36 5.82 -18.15 2.23
CA PHE A 36 6.41 -17.16 3.14
C PHE A 36 5.29 -16.40 3.85
N ASN A 37 5.19 -16.52 5.18
CA ASN A 37 4.14 -15.91 6.00
C ASN A 37 4.70 -15.00 7.10
N ILE A 38 3.95 -13.97 7.47
CA ILE A 38 4.19 -13.20 8.70
C ILE A 38 3.35 -13.82 9.81
N ILE A 39 3.99 -14.31 10.86
CA ILE A 39 3.33 -14.98 11.98
C ILE A 39 3.04 -14.00 13.11
N LYS A 40 3.94 -13.03 13.32
CA LYS A 40 3.84 -12.03 14.39
C LYS A 40 4.43 -10.70 13.92
N TRP A 41 3.76 -9.60 14.27
CA TRP A 41 4.21 -8.24 13.95
C TRP A 41 4.04 -7.29 15.14
N ASP A 42 4.92 -7.40 16.12
CA ASP A 42 5.01 -6.44 17.23
C ASP A 42 5.95 -5.31 16.81
N ASN A 43 5.57 -4.61 15.74
CA ASN A 43 6.37 -3.57 15.09
C ASN A 43 5.49 -2.50 14.43
N PHE A 44 4.31 -2.25 14.99
CA PHE A 44 3.50 -1.10 14.59
C PHE A 44 4.14 0.19 15.13
N TYR A 45 4.15 1.21 14.30
CA TYR A 45 4.47 2.58 14.68
C TYR A 45 3.23 3.25 15.27
N GLU A 46 3.36 3.80 16.46
CA GLU A 46 2.24 4.38 17.21
C GLU A 46 2.40 5.89 17.43
N GLU A 47 3.60 6.40 17.15
CA GLU A 47 3.99 7.80 17.34
C GLU A 47 3.54 8.71 16.19
N LYS A 48 4.04 9.96 16.17
CA LYS A 48 3.61 11.03 15.24
C LYS A 48 4.75 11.71 14.48
N ASN A 49 6.00 11.33 14.75
CA ASN A 49 7.22 12.03 14.36
C ASN A 49 7.79 11.52 13.04
N ILE A 50 6.98 11.60 11.98
CA ILE A 50 7.41 11.35 10.62
C ILE A 50 7.24 12.63 9.81
N ASN A 51 8.34 13.17 9.28
CA ASN A 51 8.29 14.31 8.38
C ASN A 51 7.76 13.83 7.03
N LEU A 52 6.65 14.41 6.58
CA LEU A 52 6.07 14.17 5.26
C LEU A 52 6.51 15.27 4.31
N TYR A 53 6.70 14.97 3.03
CA TYR A 53 7.16 15.96 2.05
C TYR A 53 6.17 16.06 0.88
N TYR A 54 5.80 17.28 0.51
CA TYR A 54 4.81 17.57 -0.52
C TYR A 54 5.26 18.70 -1.45
N GLY A 55 4.59 18.83 -2.59
CA GLY A 55 4.79 19.92 -3.54
C GLY A 55 6.05 19.74 -4.41
N THR A 56 6.55 20.86 -4.94
CA THR A 56 7.73 20.88 -5.80
C THR A 56 8.43 22.23 -5.73
N THR A 57 9.74 22.24 -5.99
CA THR A 57 10.49 23.47 -6.30
C THR A 57 10.63 23.69 -7.80
N GLU A 58 10.41 22.65 -8.62
CA GLU A 58 10.52 22.67 -10.09
C GLU A 58 9.23 23.17 -10.75
N LYS A 59 8.84 24.41 -10.45
CA LYS A 59 7.58 25.01 -10.91
C LYS A 59 7.46 25.06 -12.44
N GLN A 60 8.58 25.22 -13.14
CA GLN A 60 8.61 25.35 -14.60
C GLN A 60 7.99 24.14 -15.33
N VAL A 61 8.25 22.91 -14.85
CA VAL A 61 7.68 21.70 -15.48
C VAL A 61 6.16 21.67 -15.33
N LEU A 62 5.65 22.04 -14.15
CA LEU A 62 4.22 22.11 -13.89
C LEU A 62 3.55 23.26 -14.67
N GLU A 63 4.21 24.41 -14.82
CA GLU A 63 3.74 25.53 -15.63
C GLU A 63 3.61 25.14 -17.11
N GLN A 64 4.61 24.43 -17.65
CA GLN A 64 4.55 23.90 -19.01
C GLN A 64 3.42 22.88 -19.18
N LEU A 65 3.22 22.00 -18.18
CA LEU A 65 2.11 21.05 -18.17
C LEU A 65 0.76 21.78 -18.18
N ASN A 66 0.59 22.80 -17.33
CA ASN A 66 -0.61 23.61 -17.27
C ASN A 66 -0.87 24.32 -18.61
N TYR A 67 0.15 24.97 -19.18
CA TYR A 67 0.04 25.68 -20.46
C TYR A 67 -0.36 24.73 -21.60
N LYS A 68 0.32 23.58 -21.72
CA LYS A 68 0.11 22.62 -22.81
C LYS A 68 -1.27 21.97 -22.78
N TYR A 69 -1.74 21.59 -21.59
CA TYR A 69 -3.02 20.90 -21.43
C TYR A 69 -4.16 21.83 -20.98
N LYS A 70 -3.88 23.14 -20.88
CA LYS A 70 -4.83 24.18 -20.49
C LYS A 70 -5.55 23.83 -19.18
N VAL A 71 -4.80 23.43 -18.16
CA VAL A 71 -5.39 22.91 -16.91
C VAL A 71 -6.21 24.00 -16.20
N ASN A 72 -5.77 25.26 -16.27
CA ASN A 72 -6.56 26.41 -15.80
C ASN A 72 -7.94 26.52 -16.46
N ASP A 73 -8.06 26.22 -17.76
CA ASP A 73 -9.34 26.27 -18.48
C ASP A 73 -10.27 25.14 -18.03
N ILE A 74 -9.70 23.95 -17.76
CA ILE A 74 -10.45 22.79 -17.22
C ILE A 74 -11.13 23.16 -15.90
N ILE A 75 -10.44 23.92 -15.04
CA ILE A 75 -10.91 24.24 -13.70
C ILE A 75 -11.66 25.58 -13.60
N ALA A 76 -11.88 26.28 -14.71
CA ALA A 76 -12.55 27.57 -14.73
C ALA A 76 -13.90 27.53 -14.01
N ASN A 77 -14.27 28.62 -13.32
CA ASN A 77 -15.52 28.76 -12.55
C ASN A 77 -15.70 27.75 -11.41
N SER A 78 -14.62 27.23 -10.82
CA SER A 78 -14.67 26.34 -9.65
C SER A 78 -14.38 27.11 -8.36
N LYS A 79 -15.18 26.85 -7.32
CA LYS A 79 -15.16 27.60 -6.06
C LYS A 79 -14.05 27.16 -5.11
N ASP A 80 -13.79 25.86 -5.03
CA ASP A 80 -12.83 25.28 -4.09
C ASP A 80 -11.98 24.16 -4.73
N GLU A 81 -11.01 23.64 -3.99
CA GLU A 81 -10.08 22.61 -4.48
C GLU A 81 -10.80 21.31 -4.84
N LEU A 82 -11.92 20.98 -4.18
CA LEU A 82 -12.68 19.78 -4.46
C LEU A 82 -13.39 19.90 -5.81
N GLU A 83 -14.05 21.02 -6.09
CA GLU A 83 -14.68 21.27 -7.39
C GLU A 83 -13.64 21.24 -8.54
N ARG A 84 -12.47 21.86 -8.31
CA ARG A 84 -11.36 21.84 -9.29
C ARG A 84 -10.86 20.42 -9.54
N ALA A 85 -10.64 19.64 -8.48
CA ALA A 85 -10.21 18.25 -8.58
C ALA A 85 -11.24 17.38 -9.30
N ILE A 86 -12.54 17.59 -9.08
CA ILE A 86 -13.59 16.86 -9.80
C ILE A 86 -13.54 17.16 -11.31
N LYS A 87 -13.32 18.41 -11.72
CA LYS A 87 -13.16 18.77 -13.15
C LYS A 87 -11.91 18.14 -13.76
N ILE A 88 -10.78 18.15 -13.05
CA ILE A 88 -9.55 17.48 -13.47
C ILE A 88 -9.78 15.96 -13.61
N MET A 89 -10.41 15.33 -12.62
CA MET A 89 -10.76 13.91 -12.63
C MET A 89 -11.60 13.57 -13.87
N ASN A 90 -12.63 14.37 -14.16
CA ASN A 90 -13.49 14.15 -15.32
C ASN A 90 -12.72 14.31 -16.64
N TRP A 91 -11.85 15.32 -16.75
CA TRP A 91 -10.97 15.46 -17.91
C TRP A 91 -10.08 14.23 -18.10
N VAL A 92 -9.41 13.79 -17.03
CA VAL A 92 -8.51 12.62 -17.07
C VAL A 92 -9.27 11.38 -17.51
N ARG A 93 -10.45 11.11 -16.95
CA ARG A 93 -11.29 9.96 -17.33
C ARG A 93 -11.73 9.99 -18.79
N ASN A 94 -12.06 11.17 -19.31
CA ASN A 94 -12.52 11.33 -20.68
C ASN A 94 -11.38 11.22 -21.70
N ASN A 95 -10.15 11.55 -21.30
CA ASN A 95 -8.98 11.55 -22.20
C ASN A 95 -8.08 10.32 -22.04
N MET A 96 -8.18 9.58 -20.93
CA MET A 96 -7.32 8.43 -20.61
C MET A 96 -8.13 7.15 -20.40
N LYS A 97 -8.04 6.21 -21.34
CA LYS A 97 -8.75 4.93 -21.25
C LYS A 97 -8.04 3.99 -20.28
N TYR A 98 -8.68 3.70 -19.14
CA TYR A 98 -8.18 2.72 -18.18
C TYR A 98 -8.13 1.30 -18.76
N ASN A 99 -7.00 0.61 -18.57
CA ASN A 99 -6.81 -0.80 -18.87
C ASN A 99 -6.42 -1.57 -17.60
N LYS A 100 -7.38 -2.33 -17.05
CA LYS A 100 -7.20 -3.18 -15.86
C LYS A 100 -6.10 -4.24 -15.97
N ASN A 101 -5.76 -4.67 -17.19
CA ASN A 101 -4.76 -5.70 -17.45
C ASN A 101 -3.35 -5.09 -17.62
N LYS A 102 -3.24 -3.77 -17.75
CA LYS A 102 -1.94 -3.09 -17.85
C LYS A 102 -1.31 -3.04 -16.47
N LYS A 103 -0.14 -3.68 -16.32
CA LYS A 103 0.60 -3.68 -15.06
C LYS A 103 0.96 -2.25 -14.66
N ASN A 104 0.73 -1.93 -13.38
CA ASN A 104 1.28 -0.72 -12.77
C ASN A 104 2.80 -0.87 -12.75
N LYS A 105 3.51 -0.04 -13.50
CA LYS A 105 4.97 0.02 -13.47
C LYS A 105 5.36 1.27 -12.70
N VAL A 106 6.12 1.10 -11.64
CA VAL A 106 6.82 2.19 -10.96
C VAL A 106 7.98 2.58 -11.88
N GLN A 107 7.72 3.39 -12.89
CA GLN A 107 8.74 4.09 -13.64
C GLN A 107 8.65 5.56 -13.24
N ASP A 108 9.80 6.23 -13.15
CA ASP A 108 9.90 7.67 -12.89
C ASP A 108 9.44 8.46 -14.12
N LYS A 109 8.16 8.34 -14.46
CA LYS A 109 7.52 9.04 -15.57
C LYS A 109 6.56 10.07 -15.01
N GLY A 110 6.74 11.31 -15.43
CA GLY A 110 5.82 12.40 -15.13
C GLY A 110 4.58 12.35 -16.01
N ALA A 111 3.62 13.23 -15.75
CA ALA A 111 2.40 13.35 -16.56
C ALA A 111 2.71 13.69 -18.03
N ALA A 112 3.71 14.54 -18.28
CA ALA A 112 4.15 14.88 -19.64
C ALA A 112 4.60 13.62 -20.40
N ASP A 113 5.48 12.80 -19.82
CA ASP A 113 5.94 11.54 -20.42
C ASP A 113 4.79 10.57 -20.71
N ILE A 114 3.85 10.46 -19.77
CA ILE A 114 2.70 9.56 -19.88
C ILE A 114 1.80 10.01 -21.04
N LEU A 115 1.47 11.28 -21.12
CA LEU A 115 0.55 11.84 -22.11
C LEU A 115 1.17 11.92 -23.51
N GLU A 116 2.47 12.19 -23.61
CA GLU A 116 3.20 12.26 -24.89
C GLU A 116 3.59 10.88 -25.43
N SER A 117 3.57 9.84 -24.60
CA SER A 117 3.91 8.51 -25.05
C SER A 117 3.01 8.08 -26.24
N LYS A 118 3.64 7.74 -27.37
CA LYS A 118 2.98 7.28 -28.62
C LYS A 118 2.39 5.88 -28.43
N GLN A 119 1.41 5.73 -27.54
CA GLN A 119 0.73 4.47 -27.30
C GLN A 119 -0.33 4.26 -28.37
N LYS A 120 -0.15 3.23 -29.21
CA LYS A 120 -1.08 2.85 -30.30
C LYS A 120 -2.54 2.73 -29.85
N SER A 121 -2.81 2.42 -28.57
CA SER A 121 -4.16 2.22 -28.02
C SER A 121 -4.61 3.28 -27.01
N LYS A 122 -3.78 4.27 -26.64
CA LYS A 122 -4.04 5.24 -25.55
C LYS A 122 -4.65 4.58 -24.29
N GLN A 123 -4.10 3.43 -23.90
CA GLN A 123 -4.56 2.65 -22.75
C GLN A 123 -3.60 2.77 -21.58
N TYR A 124 -4.12 3.17 -20.43
CA TYR A 124 -3.31 3.53 -19.27
C TYR A 124 -3.61 2.62 -18.08
N SER A 125 -2.58 2.37 -17.29
CA SER A 125 -2.68 1.70 -16.00
C SER A 125 -3.32 2.65 -14.98
N ASN A 126 -3.79 2.10 -13.87
CA ASN A 126 -4.40 2.90 -12.82
C ASN A 126 -3.37 3.85 -12.17
N LEU A 127 -2.12 3.42 -12.01
CA LEU A 127 -1.04 4.30 -11.54
C LEU A 127 -0.74 5.45 -12.52
N GLU A 128 -0.62 5.19 -13.83
CA GLU A 128 -0.38 6.25 -14.83
C GLU A 128 -1.49 7.32 -14.81
N ILE A 129 -2.75 6.91 -14.65
CA ILE A 129 -3.88 7.82 -14.55
C ILE A 129 -3.82 8.64 -13.26
N CYS A 130 -3.51 8.02 -12.12
CA CYS A 130 -3.32 8.73 -10.85
C CYS A 130 -2.14 9.71 -10.92
N THR A 131 -1.05 9.37 -11.60
CA THR A 131 0.09 10.28 -11.81
C THR A 131 -0.32 11.53 -12.58
N VAL A 132 -1.04 11.38 -13.70
CA VAL A 132 -1.52 12.53 -14.47
C VAL A 132 -2.46 13.41 -13.67
N PHE A 133 -3.44 12.82 -12.97
CA PHE A 133 -4.33 13.56 -12.08
C PHE A 133 -3.57 14.33 -11.00
N ASN A 134 -2.61 13.66 -10.34
CA ASN A 134 -1.82 14.24 -9.25
C ASN A 134 -1.02 15.45 -9.72
N GLU A 135 -0.35 15.37 -10.87
CA GLU A 135 0.42 16.48 -11.41
C GLU A 135 -0.44 17.60 -11.99
N PHE A 136 -1.62 17.29 -12.55
CA PHE A 136 -2.59 18.31 -12.95
C PHE A 136 -3.09 19.09 -11.74
N CYS A 137 -3.34 18.43 -10.60
CA CYS A 137 -3.69 19.12 -9.36
C CYS A 137 -2.54 20.04 -8.90
N ASN A 138 -1.31 19.51 -8.86
CA ASN A 138 -0.16 20.29 -8.42
C ASN A 138 0.14 21.48 -9.36
N SER A 139 -0.12 21.36 -10.67
CA SER A 139 0.11 22.45 -11.63
C SER A 139 -0.84 23.65 -11.50
N VAL A 140 -1.94 23.47 -10.74
CA VAL A 140 -2.87 24.53 -10.36
C VAL A 140 -2.90 24.77 -8.84
N ASN A 141 -1.79 24.44 -8.17
CA ASN A 141 -1.56 24.63 -6.73
C ASN A 141 -2.55 23.88 -5.81
N ILE A 142 -3.09 22.75 -6.26
CA ILE A 142 -3.84 21.82 -5.40
C ILE A 142 -2.87 20.74 -4.94
N ILE A 143 -2.56 20.73 -3.64
CA ILE A 143 -1.68 19.72 -3.07
C ILE A 143 -2.39 18.37 -3.16
N SER A 144 -1.73 17.42 -3.83
CA SER A 144 -2.25 16.07 -4.06
C SER A 144 -1.17 15.04 -3.76
N ARG A 145 -1.60 13.86 -3.31
CA ARG A 145 -0.75 12.67 -3.14
C ARG A 145 -1.41 11.43 -3.72
N ILE A 146 -0.59 10.45 -4.11
CA ILE A 146 -1.06 9.15 -4.60
C ILE A 146 -0.95 8.14 -3.45
N GLY A 147 -2.02 7.38 -3.24
CA GLY A 147 -2.00 6.27 -2.29
C GLY A 147 -2.45 4.96 -2.90
N LYS A 148 -1.96 3.87 -2.32
CA LYS A 148 -2.22 2.49 -2.77
C LYS A 148 -3.07 1.77 -1.74
N LEU A 149 -4.25 1.35 -2.17
CA LEU A 149 -5.12 0.41 -1.48
C LEU A 149 -4.69 -1.02 -1.80
N THR A 150 -4.76 -1.90 -0.80
CA THR A 150 -4.45 -3.32 -0.96
C THR A 150 -5.46 -4.19 -0.23
N ILE A 151 -5.70 -5.38 -0.78
CA ILE A 151 -6.63 -6.38 -0.23
C ILE A 151 -6.05 -7.14 0.97
N SER A 152 -6.86 -7.91 1.69
CA SER A 152 -6.38 -8.86 2.70
C SER A 152 -5.75 -10.12 2.06
N ASP A 153 -4.90 -10.84 2.79
CA ASP A 153 -4.38 -12.14 2.30
C ASP A 153 -5.45 -13.23 2.18
N SER A 154 -6.50 -13.15 3.00
CA SER A 154 -7.65 -14.07 2.95
C SER A 154 -8.51 -13.89 1.70
N THR A 155 -8.36 -12.76 1.00
CA THR A 155 -9.12 -12.44 -0.20
C THR A 155 -8.63 -13.29 -1.37
N LYS A 156 -9.50 -14.16 -1.90
CA LYS A 156 -9.18 -15.10 -3.00
C LYS A 156 -9.15 -14.46 -4.40
N ILE A 157 -9.18 -13.13 -4.51
CA ILE A 157 -9.33 -12.43 -5.79
C ILE A 157 -8.02 -12.38 -6.62
N LYS A 158 -8.21 -12.47 -7.95
CA LYS A 158 -7.24 -12.64 -9.05
C LYS A 158 -6.50 -11.35 -9.48
N ASP A 159 -5.37 -11.59 -10.15
CA ASP A 159 -4.60 -10.77 -11.10
C ASP A 159 -4.05 -9.39 -10.70
N ASN A 160 -4.63 -8.65 -9.74
CA ASN A 160 -4.02 -7.39 -9.27
C ASN A 160 -4.39 -7.06 -7.79
N PRO A 161 -3.50 -7.31 -6.82
CA PRO A 161 -3.80 -7.19 -5.38
C PRO A 161 -3.84 -5.73 -4.87
N SER A 162 -3.76 -4.75 -5.77
CA SER A 162 -3.65 -3.34 -5.40
C SER A 162 -4.38 -2.41 -6.34
N PHE A 163 -4.91 -1.33 -5.78
CA PHE A 163 -5.61 -0.26 -6.47
C PHE A 163 -5.08 1.10 -5.99
N PHE A 164 -4.96 2.07 -6.87
CA PHE A 164 -4.44 3.41 -6.59
C PHE A 164 -5.57 4.43 -6.63
N VAL A 165 -5.56 5.31 -5.62
CA VAL A 165 -6.42 6.48 -5.50
C VAL A 165 -5.53 7.71 -5.28
N CYS A 166 -6.09 8.90 -5.48
CA CYS A 166 -5.44 10.14 -5.09
C CYS A 166 -6.12 10.73 -3.86
N GLU A 167 -5.39 11.55 -3.12
CA GLU A 167 -5.97 12.44 -2.12
C GLU A 167 -5.57 13.86 -2.42
N ILE A 168 -6.50 14.79 -2.31
CA ILE A 168 -6.24 16.22 -2.37
C ILE A 168 -6.35 16.83 -0.99
N TRP A 169 -5.53 17.83 -0.68
CA TRP A 169 -5.74 18.68 0.48
C TRP A 169 -6.78 19.73 0.14
N ASN A 170 -7.82 19.84 0.97
CA ASN A 170 -8.84 20.86 0.81
C ASN A 170 -8.83 21.78 2.03
N THR A 171 -8.60 23.07 1.79
CA THR A 171 -8.47 24.07 2.86
C THR A 171 -9.80 24.37 3.55
N LYS A 172 -10.92 24.35 2.82
CA LYS A 172 -12.27 24.55 3.37
C LYS A 172 -12.63 23.51 4.43
N TYR A 173 -12.27 22.24 4.22
CA TYR A 173 -12.50 21.16 5.19
C TYR A 173 -11.31 20.92 6.14
N ASN A 174 -10.17 21.57 5.89
CA ASN A 174 -8.89 21.34 6.56
C ASN A 174 -8.54 19.84 6.60
N LYS A 175 -8.66 19.17 5.45
CA LYS A 175 -8.60 17.72 5.38
C LYS A 175 -8.12 17.18 4.03
N TRP A 176 -7.51 16.01 4.07
CA TRP A 176 -7.32 15.16 2.89
C TRP A 176 -8.65 14.54 2.45
N ILE A 177 -8.92 14.58 1.15
CA ILE A 177 -10.12 14.00 0.53
C ILE A 177 -9.72 12.97 -0.51
N MET A 178 -10.25 11.75 -0.41
CA MET A 178 -10.03 10.70 -1.41
C MET A 178 -10.76 11.01 -2.71
N ILE A 179 -10.03 10.92 -3.81
CA ILE A 179 -10.52 10.97 -5.19
C ILE A 179 -10.18 9.64 -5.88
N ASP A 180 -11.21 8.86 -6.21
CA ASP A 180 -11.05 7.67 -7.04
C ASP A 180 -11.15 8.08 -8.51
N VAL A 181 -10.00 8.36 -9.11
CA VAL A 181 -9.90 8.93 -10.46
C VAL A 181 -10.47 7.98 -11.52
N ILE A 182 -10.29 6.66 -11.38
CA ILE A 182 -10.77 5.69 -12.37
C ILE A 182 -12.29 5.56 -12.30
N ASN A 183 -12.82 5.49 -11.08
CA ASN A 183 -14.24 5.33 -10.89
C ASN A 183 -15.02 6.62 -11.04
N GLY A 184 -14.35 7.77 -10.88
CA GLY A 184 -14.93 9.09 -11.09
C GLY A 184 -15.76 9.56 -9.92
N LEU A 185 -15.23 9.44 -8.71
CA LEU A 185 -15.99 9.69 -7.49
C LEU A 185 -15.15 10.13 -6.31
N TYR A 186 -15.85 10.62 -5.30
CA TYR A 186 -15.35 10.75 -3.93
C TYR A 186 -16.39 10.19 -2.95
N VAL A 187 -16.02 10.07 -1.68
CA VAL A 187 -16.87 9.50 -0.63
C VAL A 187 -17.11 10.55 0.44
N SER A 188 -18.33 10.60 0.95
CA SER A 188 -18.74 11.51 2.02
C SER A 188 -19.50 10.81 3.14
N GLU A 189 -19.56 11.47 4.29
CA GLU A 189 -20.46 11.16 5.39
C GLU A 189 -21.16 12.47 5.79
N LYS A 190 -22.49 12.52 5.69
CA LYS A 190 -23.28 13.73 6.01
C LYS A 190 -22.72 14.97 5.31
N ASP A 191 -22.49 14.85 3.99
CA ASP A 191 -21.92 15.91 3.13
C ASP A 191 -20.49 16.34 3.45
N ILE A 192 -19.82 15.72 4.42
CA ILE A 192 -18.39 15.94 4.69
C ILE A 192 -17.58 14.93 3.87
N PRO A 193 -16.74 15.38 2.93
CA PRO A 193 -15.87 14.49 2.17
C PRO A 193 -14.82 13.83 3.06
N LEU A 194 -14.49 12.58 2.75
CA LEU A 194 -13.66 11.73 3.61
C LEU A 194 -12.27 11.46 3.01
N SER A 195 -11.30 11.31 3.89
CA SER A 195 -9.99 10.76 3.54
C SER A 195 -10.09 9.25 3.30
N THR A 196 -9.08 8.67 2.66
CA THR A 196 -8.99 7.22 2.48
C THR A 196 -8.92 6.50 3.82
N ALA A 197 -8.18 7.07 4.78
CA ALA A 197 -8.07 6.50 6.13
C ALA A 197 -9.42 6.50 6.87
N ASP A 198 -10.23 7.56 6.73
CA ASP A 198 -11.59 7.60 7.29
C ASP A 198 -12.50 6.54 6.67
N ILE A 199 -12.43 6.36 5.34
CA ILE A 199 -13.23 5.37 4.61
C ILE A 199 -12.90 3.97 5.09
N ILE A 200 -11.61 3.66 5.23
CA ILE A 200 -11.15 2.37 5.76
C ILE A 200 -11.65 2.20 7.20
N GLN A 201 -11.51 3.21 8.07
CA GLN A 201 -11.92 3.15 9.48
C GLN A 201 -13.43 2.90 9.64
N LYS A 202 -14.25 3.62 8.88
CA LYS A 202 -15.72 3.59 8.97
C LYS A 202 -16.36 2.42 8.21
N GLY A 203 -15.67 1.92 7.19
CA GLY A 203 -16.18 0.91 6.27
C GLY A 203 -17.09 1.53 5.20
N ILE A 204 -16.87 1.17 3.94
CA ILE A 204 -17.49 1.81 2.77
C ILE A 204 -19.02 1.65 2.69
N TYR A 205 -19.60 0.62 3.30
CA TYR A 205 -21.02 0.27 3.11
C TYR A 205 -22.00 1.32 3.65
N ASN A 206 -21.63 2.01 4.73
CA ASN A 206 -22.49 3.02 5.37
C ASN A 206 -22.22 4.45 4.89
N LEU A 207 -21.34 4.61 3.88
CA LEU A 207 -20.92 5.92 3.39
C LEU A 207 -21.68 6.32 2.12
N GLN A 208 -21.74 7.63 1.87
CA GLN A 208 -22.31 8.20 0.66
C GLN A 208 -21.26 8.19 -0.45
N ILE A 209 -21.63 7.67 -1.61
CA ILE A 209 -20.77 7.66 -2.81
C ILE A 209 -21.26 8.77 -3.71
N ILE A 210 -20.43 9.79 -3.93
CA ILE A 210 -20.78 10.91 -4.81
C ILE A 210 -20.17 10.64 -6.18
N SER A 211 -21.01 10.15 -7.10
CA SER A 211 -20.59 9.74 -8.44
C SER A 211 -21.75 9.67 -9.43
N ASP A 212 -21.44 9.65 -10.72
CA ASP A 212 -22.40 9.34 -11.79
C ASP A 212 -22.70 7.82 -11.91
N LYS A 213 -22.04 6.98 -11.11
CA LYS A 213 -22.18 5.51 -11.13
C LYS A 213 -23.04 5.01 -9.96
N SER A 214 -23.50 3.76 -10.09
CA SER A 214 -24.19 3.05 -9.00
C SER A 214 -23.27 2.88 -7.77
N ALA A 215 -23.71 3.44 -6.65
CA ALA A 215 -23.03 3.35 -5.36
C ALA A 215 -22.86 1.90 -4.88
N ASP A 216 -23.90 1.07 -5.01
CA ASP A 216 -23.87 -0.32 -4.53
C ASP A 216 -22.86 -1.17 -5.28
N LYS A 217 -22.77 -1.00 -6.60
CA LYS A 217 -21.77 -1.68 -7.41
C LYS A 217 -20.36 -1.31 -6.96
N TYR A 218 -20.11 -0.02 -6.74
CA TYR A 218 -18.81 0.46 -6.27
C TYR A 218 -18.44 -0.13 -4.90
N LYS A 219 -19.36 -0.04 -3.93
CA LYS A 219 -19.18 -0.60 -2.58
C LYS A 219 -18.81 -2.08 -2.64
N LYS A 220 -19.51 -2.86 -3.47
CA LYS A 220 -19.24 -4.29 -3.66
C LYS A 220 -17.86 -4.54 -4.26
N GLU A 221 -17.48 -3.82 -5.31
CA GLU A 221 -16.21 -4.03 -6.02
C GLU A 221 -14.99 -3.53 -5.22
N MET A 222 -15.14 -2.47 -4.43
CA MET A 222 -14.02 -1.80 -3.77
C MET A 222 -13.85 -2.13 -2.29
N SER A 223 -14.88 -2.65 -1.60
CA SER A 223 -14.83 -2.97 -0.17
C SER A 223 -13.59 -3.77 0.24
N GLU A 224 -13.18 -4.75 -0.58
CA GLU A 224 -12.03 -5.60 -0.28
C GLU A 224 -10.69 -4.88 -0.37
N TYR A 225 -10.57 -3.80 -1.17
CA TYR A 225 -9.34 -3.02 -1.31
C TYR A 225 -9.09 -2.10 -0.11
N PHE A 226 -10.14 -1.76 0.65
CA PHE A 226 -10.05 -0.91 1.84
C PHE A 226 -9.55 -1.68 3.08
N TYR A 227 -8.57 -2.59 2.90
CA TYR A 227 -7.92 -3.30 4.00
C TYR A 227 -6.67 -2.56 4.51
N ALA A 228 -5.83 -2.05 3.61
CA ALA A 228 -4.69 -1.22 3.98
C ALA A 228 -4.46 -0.10 2.96
N TYR A 229 -3.91 1.02 3.43
CA TYR A 229 -3.61 2.20 2.63
C TYR A 229 -2.17 2.64 2.81
N THR A 230 -1.42 2.69 1.72
CA THR A 230 0.00 3.06 1.70
C THR A 230 0.21 4.38 0.96
N ILE A 231 0.93 5.32 1.57
CA ILE A 231 1.41 6.55 0.92
C ILE A 231 2.94 6.63 1.01
N LYS A 232 3.56 7.38 0.09
CA LYS A 232 4.98 7.73 0.22
C LYS A 232 5.15 8.69 1.40
N ILE A 233 6.27 8.61 2.11
CA ILE A 233 6.67 9.68 3.04
C ILE A 233 7.03 10.94 2.24
N ASP A 234 7.73 10.76 1.13
CA ASP A 234 8.07 11.84 0.20
C ASP A 234 7.20 11.82 -1.06
N ASN A 235 6.16 12.65 -1.04
CA ASN A 235 5.24 12.91 -2.15
C ASN A 235 5.64 14.13 -2.99
N THR A 236 6.86 14.66 -2.84
CA THR A 236 7.32 15.73 -3.74
C THR A 236 7.31 15.29 -5.20
N ILE A 237 7.18 16.22 -6.13
CA ILE A 237 7.22 15.93 -7.56
C ILE A 237 8.42 16.67 -8.15
N TYR A 238 9.18 16.03 -9.04
CA TYR A 238 10.36 16.59 -9.72
C TYR A 238 11.54 17.00 -8.81
N ASN A 239 11.41 16.90 -7.49
CA ASN A 239 12.49 17.16 -6.53
C ASN A 239 13.33 15.91 -6.23
N ALA A 240 14.56 16.14 -5.76
CA ALA A 240 15.35 15.12 -5.10
C ALA A 240 14.61 14.55 -3.88
N LYS A 241 14.55 13.23 -3.79
CA LYS A 241 13.84 12.52 -2.74
C LYS A 241 14.59 12.56 -1.41
N GLN A 242 13.90 13.00 -0.37
CA GLN A 242 14.33 13.00 1.03
C GLN A 242 14.09 11.64 1.70
N SER A 243 13.12 10.87 1.20
CA SER A 243 12.82 9.53 1.69
C SER A 243 12.36 8.63 0.56
N ASN A 244 12.78 7.38 0.59
CA ASN A 244 12.28 6.30 -0.27
C ASN A 244 11.29 5.38 0.47
N CYS A 245 10.95 5.70 1.71
CA CYS A 245 10.08 4.91 2.57
C CYS A 245 8.62 5.34 2.45
N TYR A 246 7.74 4.43 2.83
CA TYR A 246 6.29 4.56 2.77
C TYR A 246 5.68 4.38 4.16
N VAL A 247 4.53 4.98 4.42
CA VAL A 247 3.71 4.67 5.60
C VAL A 247 2.49 3.90 5.14
N THR A 248 2.19 2.79 5.82
CA THR A 248 1.01 1.97 5.57
C THR A 248 0.09 1.98 6.77
N PHE A 249 -1.09 2.57 6.59
CA PHE A 249 -2.21 2.45 7.50
C PHE A 249 -2.89 1.10 7.33
N ILE A 250 -3.02 0.38 8.43
CA ILE A 250 -3.84 -0.82 8.52
C ILE A 250 -4.92 -0.52 9.54
N ASN A 251 -6.15 -0.40 9.06
CA ASN A 251 -7.29 -0.57 9.93
C ASN A 251 -7.55 -2.08 9.94
N ASN A 252 -7.41 -2.75 11.07
CA ASN A 252 -8.30 -3.86 11.42
C ASN A 252 -7.91 -4.50 12.75
N LYS A 253 -8.96 -5.05 13.38
CA LYS A 253 -9.00 -5.89 14.57
C LYS A 253 -8.19 -7.20 14.47
N GLU A 254 -7.45 -7.42 13.39
CA GLU A 254 -6.90 -8.75 13.03
C GLU A 254 -5.39 -8.90 13.25
N ASP A 255 -4.67 -7.87 13.73
CA ASP A 255 -3.22 -7.91 14.06
C ASP A 255 -2.27 -8.50 13.00
N ARG A 256 -2.76 -8.69 11.77
CA ARG A 256 -2.03 -9.33 10.68
C ARG A 256 -1.76 -8.32 9.59
N ILE A 257 -0.56 -8.39 9.02
CA ILE A 257 -0.15 -7.62 7.84
C ILE A 257 -0.25 -8.54 6.63
N ASN A 258 -0.83 -8.04 5.54
CA ASN A 258 -0.83 -8.73 4.24
C ASN A 258 0.59 -9.14 3.85
N MET A 259 0.86 -10.39 3.50
CA MET A 259 2.18 -10.96 3.24
C MET A 259 2.83 -10.52 1.92
N LYS A 260 2.07 -9.98 0.97
CA LYS A 260 2.59 -9.49 -0.32
C LYS A 260 3.08 -8.05 -0.26
N ASN A 261 2.52 -7.23 0.62
CA ASN A 261 2.75 -5.78 0.67
C ASN A 261 4.00 -5.29 1.47
N PRO A 262 4.41 -5.86 2.63
CA PRO A 262 5.46 -5.34 3.51
C PRO A 262 6.87 -5.48 3.01
N LEU A 263 7.03 -6.12 1.86
CA LEU A 263 8.33 -6.34 1.27
C LEU A 263 8.43 -5.74 -0.13
N GLU A 264 7.36 -5.16 -0.69
CA GLU A 264 7.40 -4.56 -2.02
C GLU A 264 8.24 -3.27 -2.01
N TYR A 265 8.15 -2.50 -0.94
CA TYR A 265 8.92 -1.28 -0.66
C TYR A 265 9.17 -1.17 0.85
N PRO A 266 10.23 -0.45 1.26
CA PRO A 266 10.44 -0.15 2.68
C PRO A 266 9.25 0.61 3.23
N SER A 267 8.52 0.03 4.19
CA SER A 267 7.34 0.67 4.77
C SER A 267 7.30 0.57 6.28
N ILE A 268 6.86 1.66 6.91
CA ILE A 268 6.46 1.76 8.30
C ILE A 268 4.97 1.45 8.39
N TYR A 269 4.60 0.52 9.27
CA TYR A 269 3.23 0.08 9.45
C TYR A 269 2.62 0.73 10.68
N THR A 270 1.41 1.26 10.56
CA THR A 270 0.73 1.93 11.67
C THR A 270 -0.77 1.61 11.69
N LYS A 271 -1.33 1.61 12.90
CA LYS A 271 -2.78 1.65 13.15
C LYS A 271 -3.27 3.06 13.48
N ASN A 272 -2.35 4.02 13.59
CA ASN A 272 -2.66 5.40 13.89
C ASN A 272 -2.85 6.17 12.58
N LYS A 273 -4.08 6.68 12.35
CA LYS A 273 -4.38 7.45 11.14
C LYS A 273 -3.81 8.87 11.14
N TYR A 274 -3.24 9.35 12.26
CA TYR A 274 -2.73 10.71 12.41
C TYR A 274 -1.84 11.15 11.23
N LEU A 275 -0.88 10.31 10.82
CA LEU A 275 0.03 10.60 9.71
C LEU A 275 -0.67 10.82 8.36
N PHE A 276 -1.89 10.32 8.21
CA PHE A 276 -2.71 10.47 7.03
C PHE A 276 -3.62 11.70 7.11
N GLU A 277 -3.69 12.38 8.26
CA GLU A 277 -4.51 13.56 8.50
C GLU A 277 -3.68 14.85 8.61
N VAL A 278 -2.35 14.74 8.71
CA VAL A 278 -1.44 15.91 8.81
C VAL A 278 -1.63 16.86 7.63
N SER A 279 -1.87 18.13 7.95
CA SER A 279 -1.94 19.22 6.97
C SER A 279 -0.60 19.42 6.27
N PRO A 280 -0.58 19.63 4.95
CA PRO A 280 0.56 20.28 4.30
C PRO A 280 0.88 21.63 4.97
N GLY A 281 2.16 21.95 5.12
CA GLY A 281 2.68 23.08 5.88
C GLY A 281 2.94 22.80 7.37
N GLU A 282 2.39 21.72 7.94
CA GLU A 282 2.61 21.35 9.35
C GLU A 282 3.55 20.14 9.52
N GLU A 283 4.01 19.54 8.42
CA GLU A 283 4.87 18.36 8.38
C GLU A 283 6.22 18.48 9.11
N LYS A 284 6.71 19.71 9.33
CA LYS A 284 8.02 19.99 9.96
C LYS A 284 7.91 20.35 11.44
N LYS A 285 6.70 20.35 12.01
CA LYS A 285 6.54 20.51 13.46
C LYS A 285 7.21 19.29 14.12
N GLN A 286 8.36 19.52 14.76
CA GLN A 286 9.02 18.52 15.60
C GLN A 286 8.08 18.23 16.77
N TYR A 287 7.31 17.17 16.64
CA TYR A 287 6.69 16.54 17.79
C TYR A 287 7.78 15.69 18.48
N ASN A 288 7.61 15.46 19.78
CA ASN A 288 8.53 14.82 20.73
C ASN A 288 9.37 13.66 20.18
N SER A 289 10.50 13.31 20.81
CA SER A 289 11.25 12.12 20.39
C SER A 289 10.40 10.85 20.44
N ASP A 290 10.40 10.04 19.38
CA ASP A 290 9.78 8.71 19.36
C ASP A 290 10.22 7.91 20.59
N GLU A 291 9.26 7.42 21.36
CA GLU A 291 9.56 6.62 22.54
C GLU A 291 10.13 5.27 22.16
N VAL A 292 9.60 4.64 21.10
CA VAL A 292 10.04 3.31 20.67
C VAL A 292 10.36 3.28 19.18
N PRO A 293 11.60 2.93 18.77
CA PRO A 293 11.97 2.83 17.37
C PRO A 293 11.25 1.66 16.68
N THR A 294 11.17 1.75 15.35
CA THR A 294 10.44 0.79 14.50
C THR A 294 11.39 0.17 13.48
N MET A 295 11.33 -1.15 13.31
CA MET A 295 12.07 -1.83 12.24
C MET A 295 11.40 -1.58 10.88
N ILE A 296 12.20 -1.31 9.86
CA ILE A 296 11.77 -1.22 8.47
C ILE A 296 12.31 -2.43 7.72
N PHE A 297 11.43 -3.08 6.97
CA PHE A 297 11.76 -4.26 6.16
C PHE A 297 11.59 -3.94 4.68
N SER A 298 12.49 -4.43 3.85
CA SER A 298 12.36 -4.38 2.40
C SER A 298 12.96 -5.62 1.77
N LYS A 299 12.44 -6.03 0.61
CA LYS A 299 13.05 -7.12 -0.16
C LYS A 299 14.33 -6.63 -0.85
N VAL A 300 15.40 -7.41 -0.75
CA VAL A 300 16.58 -7.16 -1.59
C VAL A 300 16.25 -7.53 -3.05
N MET A 301 16.26 -6.54 -3.93
CA MET A 301 16.17 -6.78 -5.37
C MET A 301 17.52 -7.32 -5.88
N LYS A 302 17.53 -8.56 -6.38
CA LYS A 302 18.72 -9.11 -7.05
C LYS A 302 18.83 -8.51 -8.45
N ASN A 303 19.87 -7.72 -8.71
CA ASN A 303 20.19 -7.26 -10.07
C ASN A 303 20.53 -8.47 -10.96
N LYS A 304 20.22 -8.37 -12.27
CA LYS A 304 20.40 -9.47 -13.25
C LYS A 304 21.83 -10.05 -13.29
N GLU A 305 22.84 -9.29 -12.89
CA GLU A 305 24.26 -9.70 -12.86
C GLU A 305 24.64 -10.59 -11.67
N SER A 306 23.82 -10.65 -10.60
CA SER A 306 24.10 -11.46 -9.40
C SER A 306 23.73 -12.95 -9.52
N LYS A 307 23.45 -13.43 -10.73
CA LYS A 307 23.07 -14.84 -10.99
C LYS A 307 24.24 -15.83 -10.97
N ASN A 308 25.49 -15.36 -10.93
CA ASN A 308 26.66 -16.23 -11.07
C ASN A 308 27.29 -16.70 -9.75
N ASN A 309 26.82 -16.25 -8.60
CA ASN A 309 27.28 -16.80 -7.32
C ASN A 309 26.37 -17.97 -6.94
N LYS A 310 26.93 -19.18 -6.85
CA LYS A 310 26.29 -20.39 -6.31
C LYS A 310 25.70 -20.04 -4.94
N SER A 311 24.42 -19.71 -4.91
CA SER A 311 23.70 -19.45 -3.68
C SER A 311 23.57 -20.75 -2.90
N ASP A 312 23.90 -20.69 -1.61
CA ASP A 312 23.56 -21.71 -0.63
C ASP A 312 22.10 -22.17 -0.84
N LYS A 313 21.87 -23.48 -0.96
CA LYS A 313 20.58 -24.05 -1.42
C LYS A 313 19.42 -23.71 -0.48
N ASP A 314 19.73 -23.27 0.73
CA ASP A 314 18.79 -22.96 1.81
C ASP A 314 18.34 -21.48 1.86
N VAL A 315 19.00 -20.58 1.12
CA VAL A 315 18.66 -19.14 1.10
C VAL A 315 17.57 -18.86 0.07
N LYS A 316 16.31 -18.74 0.52
CA LYS A 316 15.15 -18.58 -0.37
C LYS A 316 14.72 -17.13 -0.58
N ARG A 317 14.84 -16.28 0.44
CA ARG A 317 14.59 -14.82 0.36
C ARG A 317 15.60 -14.05 1.21
N GLU A 318 15.94 -12.85 0.77
CA GLU A 318 16.82 -11.92 1.51
C GLU A 318 16.07 -10.61 1.73
N LEU A 319 16.10 -10.14 2.99
CA LEU A 319 15.52 -8.88 3.43
C LEU A 319 16.64 -7.89 3.76
N CYS A 320 16.42 -6.63 3.47
CA CYS A 320 17.18 -5.52 4.05
C CYS A 320 16.36 -4.97 5.21
N ILE A 321 16.98 -4.91 6.39
CA ILE A 321 16.35 -4.47 7.63
C ILE A 321 17.12 -3.27 8.15
N GLY A 322 16.41 -2.23 8.54
CA GLY A 322 16.95 -1.10 9.27
C GLY A 322 16.01 -0.69 10.40
N VAL A 323 16.43 0.28 11.21
CA VAL A 323 15.63 0.80 12.33
C VAL A 323 15.41 2.28 12.12
N PHE A 324 14.18 2.72 12.36
CA PHE A 324 13.72 4.09 12.20
C PHE A 324 13.32 4.69 13.53
N LYS A 325 13.69 5.95 13.73
CA LYS A 325 13.33 6.78 14.88
C LYS A 325 13.45 8.26 14.51
N ASN A 326 12.55 9.10 15.01
CA ASN A 326 12.58 10.55 14.86
C ASN A 326 12.69 11.01 13.40
N SER A 327 11.88 10.43 12.51
CA SER A 327 11.93 10.71 11.08
C SER A 327 13.26 10.37 10.37
N SER A 328 14.12 9.55 10.99
CA SER A 328 15.43 9.19 10.46
C SER A 328 15.78 7.72 10.71
N MET A 329 16.80 7.21 10.02
CA MET A 329 17.34 5.87 10.28
C MET A 329 18.31 5.93 11.47
N GLU A 330 18.17 4.99 12.39
CA GLU A 330 19.11 4.86 13.50
C GLU A 330 20.46 4.35 12.98
N GLU A 331 21.54 5.02 13.41
CA GLU A 331 22.90 4.62 13.06
C GLU A 331 23.32 3.33 13.76
N LYS A 332 22.84 3.11 15.00
CA LYS A 332 23.19 1.95 15.84
C LYS A 332 21.98 1.42 16.60
N TYR A 333 21.87 0.10 16.67
CA TYR A 333 20.82 -0.61 17.41
C TYR A 333 21.21 -2.07 17.62
N TYR A 334 20.50 -2.78 18.50
CA TYR A 334 20.79 -4.18 18.81
C TYR A 334 19.72 -5.12 18.26
N ILE A 335 20.15 -6.19 17.58
CA ILE A 335 19.26 -7.20 17.01
C ILE A 335 19.61 -8.59 17.54
N SER A 336 18.59 -9.37 17.91
CA SER A 336 18.70 -10.81 18.14
C SER A 336 17.96 -11.54 17.01
N ILE A 337 18.59 -12.58 16.46
CA ILE A 337 18.05 -13.39 15.37
C ILE A 337 17.91 -14.83 15.85
N ASN A 338 16.72 -15.39 15.76
CA ASN A 338 16.43 -16.79 16.11
C ASN A 338 16.90 -17.18 17.52
N GLY A 339 16.85 -16.24 18.48
CA GLY A 339 17.26 -16.47 19.86
C GLY A 339 18.75 -16.33 20.13
N SER A 340 19.56 -15.88 19.15
CA SER A 340 20.95 -15.50 19.39
C SER A 340 21.05 -14.36 20.43
N PRO A 341 22.21 -14.18 21.08
CA PRO A 341 22.50 -12.94 21.81
C PRO A 341 22.26 -11.71 20.92
N PHE A 342 21.95 -10.59 21.56
CA PHE A 342 21.83 -9.31 20.87
C PHE A 342 23.19 -8.85 20.35
N GLU A 343 23.23 -8.49 19.07
CA GLU A 343 24.41 -7.94 18.41
C GLU A 343 24.15 -6.51 17.95
N GLU A 344 25.13 -5.63 18.11
CA GLU A 344 25.09 -4.29 17.54
C GLU A 344 25.08 -4.37 16.00
N LYS A 345 24.17 -3.64 15.37
CA LYS A 345 24.08 -3.46 13.92
C LYS A 345 24.15 -1.97 13.60
N ASN A 346 24.83 -1.66 12.50
CA ASN A 346 24.97 -0.30 12.00
C ASN A 346 24.07 -0.09 10.78
N LYS A 347 23.31 1.00 10.75
CA LYS A 347 22.41 1.40 9.64
C LYS A 347 21.41 0.31 9.22
N TYR A 348 21.79 -0.53 8.27
CA TYR A 348 20.96 -1.63 7.76
C TYR A 348 21.79 -2.90 7.63
N PHE A 349 21.13 -4.04 7.81
CA PHE A 349 21.73 -5.35 7.63
C PHE A 349 20.86 -6.22 6.73
N LYS A 350 21.52 -7.19 6.08
CA LYS A 350 20.84 -8.21 5.29
C LYS A 350 20.48 -9.39 6.17
N PHE A 351 19.25 -9.87 6.02
CA PHE A 351 18.76 -11.05 6.71
C PHE A 351 18.26 -12.08 5.71
N GLN A 352 18.75 -13.31 5.85
CA GLN A 352 18.36 -14.43 5.00
C GLN A 352 17.26 -15.22 5.68
N ILE A 353 16.11 -15.31 5.02
CA ILE A 353 14.98 -16.13 5.48
C ILE A 353 15.31 -17.59 5.18
N LYS A 354 15.38 -18.39 6.25
CA LYS A 354 15.60 -19.84 6.20
C LYS A 354 14.27 -20.59 6.33
N LYS A 355 14.26 -21.88 6.02
CA LYS A 355 13.10 -22.77 6.24
C LYS A 355 12.72 -22.79 7.72
N GLY A 356 11.42 -22.79 8.02
CA GLY A 356 10.91 -22.76 9.39
C GLY A 356 10.62 -21.35 9.90
N LEU A 357 10.70 -21.17 11.22
CA LEU A 357 10.47 -19.89 11.88
C LEU A 357 11.74 -19.05 11.88
N ASN A 358 11.57 -17.76 11.61
CA ASN A 358 12.62 -16.75 11.58
C ASN A 358 12.17 -15.61 12.49
N THR A 359 12.80 -15.48 13.65
CA THR A 359 12.46 -14.47 14.67
C THR A 359 13.50 -13.38 14.68
N ILE A 360 13.05 -12.12 14.70
CA ILE A 360 13.91 -10.93 14.75
C ILE A 360 13.40 -10.04 15.88
N LYS A 361 14.28 -9.76 16.83
CA LYS A 361 14.00 -8.91 17.99
C LYS A 361 14.86 -7.67 17.96
N LEU A 362 14.27 -6.52 18.21
CA LEU A 362 14.95 -5.24 18.39
C LEU A 362 15.14 -4.96 19.89
N SER A 363 16.29 -4.40 20.23
CA SER A 363 16.62 -3.90 21.57
C SER A 363 17.34 -2.55 21.46
N LYS A 364 17.14 -1.68 22.46
CA LYS A 364 17.89 -0.43 22.63
C LYS A 364 19.16 -0.59 23.45
N ASP A 365 19.15 -1.50 24.42
CA ASP A 365 20.19 -1.67 25.43
C ASP A 365 21.00 -2.97 25.26
N GLY A 366 20.68 -3.76 24.23
CA GLY A 366 21.28 -5.06 23.97
C GLY A 366 20.82 -6.15 24.94
N LYS A 367 19.78 -5.90 25.75
CA LYS A 367 19.31 -6.83 26.79
C LYS A 367 17.81 -7.08 26.68
N THR A 368 17.01 -6.02 26.62
CA THR A 368 15.55 -6.10 26.64
C THR A 368 14.99 -5.93 25.23
N SER A 369 14.13 -6.87 24.83
CA SER A 369 13.42 -6.80 23.56
C SER A 369 12.28 -5.77 23.63
N ILE A 370 12.24 -4.86 22.66
CA ILE A 370 11.22 -3.81 22.55
C ILE A 370 10.28 -4.01 21.36
N ARG A 371 10.71 -4.76 20.33
CA ARG A 371 9.92 -5.15 19.16
C ARG A 371 10.28 -6.58 18.77
N GLU A 372 9.33 -7.30 18.21
CA GLU A 372 9.51 -8.66 17.72
C GLU A 372 8.72 -8.91 16.44
N VAL A 373 9.39 -9.43 15.42
CA VAL A 373 8.76 -9.86 14.17
C VAL A 373 9.12 -11.31 13.91
N VAL A 374 8.13 -12.11 13.52
CA VAL A 374 8.32 -13.53 13.23
C VAL A 374 7.80 -13.84 11.84
N PHE A 375 8.67 -14.41 11.01
CA PHE A 375 8.34 -14.94 9.69
C PHE A 375 8.35 -16.47 9.69
N ALA A 376 7.49 -17.09 8.90
CA ALA A 376 7.55 -18.52 8.62
C ALA A 376 7.78 -18.76 7.13
N TYR A 377 8.65 -19.70 6.79
CA TYR A 377 8.81 -20.16 5.41
C TYR A 377 8.58 -21.67 5.32
N LYS A 378 7.57 -22.08 4.54
CA LYS A 378 7.25 -23.47 4.23
C LYS A 378 7.49 -23.75 2.74
N GLU A 379 8.04 -24.93 2.44
CA GLU A 379 8.33 -25.38 1.06
C GLU A 379 7.10 -25.92 0.34
#